data_AF-A0A3A8LLH2-F1
#
_entry.id   AF-A0A3A8LLH2-F1
#
_cell.length_a   1.000
_cell.length_b   1.000
_cell.length_c   1.000
_cell.angle_alpha   90.00
_cell.angle_beta   90.00
_cell.angle_gamma   90.00
#
_symmetry.space_group_name_H-M   'P 1'
#
loop_
_entity.id
_entity.type
_entity.pdbx_description
1 polymer ?
#
loop_
_entity_poly.entity_id
_entity_poly.type
_entity_poly.pdbx_seq_one_letter_code
_entity_poly.pdbx_strand_id
1 'polypeptide(L)'
;MTATTMDATPAETVVSLLAREIEDGAVVATGVASPLVILAIAVARATHAPGLTYLACVGSLDPDLPELYPSSEDLRYLEGRSAEVSIADLFDHARRGRVDTVFFGAAEVDPAGRTNMTASGSLEKPRAKFPGVAGAATLRQWVKNPVLLVPRQSRRNLVPQVQVATTRDPSRPVRLISDLGTFELGGPRGARLLSRHPWASVDGITERTGFEFAVPDALPVTSLPDARTVSAIRALDPRNLRDALVGS
;
A
#
# COMPACT_ATOMS: atom_id res chain seq x y z
N MET A 1 -31.74 21.91 -6.40
CA MET A 1 -31.25 20.51 -6.35
C MET A 1 -30.09 20.48 -5.39
N THR A 2 -30.35 20.10 -4.14
CA THR A 2 -29.32 19.93 -3.12
C THR A 2 -28.44 18.75 -3.53
N ALA A 3 -27.20 19.02 -3.92
CA ALA A 3 -26.20 17.99 -4.13
C ALA A 3 -26.05 17.21 -2.82
N THR A 4 -26.54 15.98 -2.79
CA THR A 4 -26.25 15.04 -1.71
C THR A 4 -24.73 14.87 -1.71
N THR A 5 -24.04 15.50 -0.76
CA THR A 5 -22.63 15.25 -0.50
C THR A 5 -22.52 13.75 -0.21
N MET A 6 -22.01 12.97 -1.17
CA MET A 6 -21.67 11.58 -0.92
C MET A 6 -20.55 11.58 0.12
N ASP A 7 -20.89 11.25 1.36
CA ASP A 7 -19.91 11.09 2.41
C ASP A 7 -19.09 9.84 2.11
N ALA A 8 -17.80 10.03 1.82
CA ALA A 8 -16.87 8.95 1.56
C ALA A 8 -16.47 8.29 2.88
N THR A 9 -16.53 6.97 2.95
CA THR A 9 -16.10 6.25 4.17
C THR A 9 -14.59 6.39 4.38
N PRO A 10 -14.09 6.11 5.60
CA PRO A 10 -12.65 6.02 5.84
C PRO A 10 -11.94 5.05 4.89
N ALA A 11 -12.51 3.87 4.65
CA ALA A 11 -11.96 2.89 3.73
C ALA A 11 -11.96 3.39 2.27
N GLU A 12 -13.03 4.06 1.82
CA GLU A 12 -13.09 4.67 0.48
C GLU A 12 -12.03 5.77 0.30
N THR A 13 -11.77 6.56 1.34
CA THR A 13 -10.74 7.60 1.34
C THR A 13 -9.33 7.00 1.27
N VAL A 14 -9.06 5.94 2.04
CA VAL A 14 -7.75 5.24 1.99
C VAL A 14 -7.55 4.58 0.62
N VAL A 15 -8.54 3.85 0.11
CA VAL A 15 -8.45 3.21 -1.23
C VAL A 15 -8.19 4.26 -2.31
N SER A 16 -8.87 5.41 -2.25
CA SER A 16 -8.63 6.51 -3.19
C SER A 16 -7.23 7.11 -3.05
N LEU A 17 -6.71 7.25 -1.83
CA LEU A 17 -5.33 7.70 -1.62
C LEU A 17 -4.32 6.72 -2.20
N LEU A 18 -4.50 5.41 -2.01
CA LEU A 18 -3.66 4.38 -2.62
C LEU A 18 -3.72 4.46 -4.15
N ALA A 19 -4.91 4.63 -4.72
CA ALA A 19 -5.08 4.78 -6.17
C ALA A 19 -4.29 5.98 -6.71
N ARG A 20 -4.24 7.11 -5.97
CA ARG A 20 -3.50 8.32 -6.37
C ARG A 20 -1.98 8.19 -6.32
N GLU A 21 -1.43 7.14 -5.71
CA GLU A 21 0.01 6.84 -5.82
C GLU A 21 0.38 6.17 -7.16
N ILE A 22 -0.59 6.00 -8.06
CA ILE A 22 -0.41 5.40 -9.39
C ILE A 22 -0.68 6.47 -10.46
N GLU A 23 0.38 6.88 -11.16
CA GLU A 23 0.27 7.85 -12.25
C GLU A 23 -0.31 7.19 -13.51
N ASP A 24 -0.92 7.99 -14.39
CA ASP A 24 -1.36 7.49 -15.70
C ASP A 24 -0.16 7.04 -16.54
N GLY A 25 -0.26 5.86 -17.16
CA GLY A 25 0.86 5.25 -17.88
C GLY A 25 1.91 4.54 -17.00
N ALA A 26 1.75 4.54 -15.67
CA ALA A 26 2.66 3.85 -14.77
C ALA A 26 2.54 2.32 -14.87
N VAL A 27 3.66 1.62 -14.70
CA VAL A 27 3.69 0.17 -14.51
C VAL A 27 3.58 -0.13 -13.02
N VAL A 28 2.46 -0.72 -12.62
CA VAL A 28 2.17 -1.12 -11.24
C VAL A 28 2.20 -2.64 -11.10
N ALA A 29 2.69 -3.14 -9.97
CA ALA A 29 2.67 -4.57 -9.69
C ALA A 29 2.15 -4.89 -8.29
N THR A 30 1.55 -6.06 -8.13
CA THR A 30 1.18 -6.63 -6.83
C THR A 30 2.07 -7.83 -6.52
N GLY A 31 2.47 -7.94 -5.25
CA GLY A 31 2.90 -9.22 -4.69
C GLY A 31 1.71 -9.97 -4.11
N VAL A 32 2.00 -11.04 -3.36
CA VAL A 32 0.98 -11.82 -2.65
C VAL A 32 0.29 -11.04 -1.53
N ALA A 33 -0.89 -11.49 -1.09
CA ALA A 33 -1.64 -10.98 0.06
C ALA A 33 -1.93 -9.46 -0.01
N SER A 34 -2.27 -8.96 -1.19
CA SER A 34 -2.41 -7.52 -1.48
C SER A 34 -3.82 -7.08 -1.96
N PRO A 35 -4.94 -7.51 -1.33
CA PRO A 35 -6.29 -7.26 -1.85
C PRO A 35 -6.66 -5.76 -1.92
N LEU A 36 -6.29 -4.95 -0.93
CA LEU A 36 -6.52 -3.49 -0.99
C LEU A 36 -5.81 -2.82 -2.16
N VAL A 37 -4.63 -3.33 -2.52
CA VAL A 37 -3.80 -2.79 -3.59
C VAL A 37 -4.42 -3.13 -4.94
N ILE A 38 -4.96 -4.34 -5.11
CA ILE A 38 -5.70 -4.73 -6.31
C ILE A 38 -6.89 -3.80 -6.52
N LEU A 39 -7.65 -3.50 -5.46
CA LEU A 39 -8.77 -2.55 -5.54
C LEU A 39 -8.29 -1.14 -5.92
N ALA A 40 -7.20 -0.65 -5.32
CA ALA A 40 -6.64 0.66 -5.64
C ALA A 40 -6.20 0.76 -7.11
N ILE A 41 -5.57 -0.29 -7.67
CA ILE A 41 -5.17 -0.36 -9.08
C ILE A 41 -6.40 -0.34 -10.00
N ALA A 42 -7.42 -1.16 -9.70
CA ALA A 42 -8.65 -1.18 -10.48
C ALA A 42 -9.36 0.19 -10.48
N VAL A 43 -9.40 0.86 -9.33
CA VAL A 43 -9.96 2.21 -9.17
C VAL A 43 -9.14 3.24 -9.94
N ALA A 44 -7.81 3.18 -9.87
CA ALA A 44 -6.94 4.07 -10.63
C ALA A 44 -7.20 3.95 -12.14
N ARG A 45 -7.26 2.71 -12.65
CA ARG A 45 -7.57 2.41 -14.06
C ARG A 45 -8.95 2.91 -14.49
N ALA A 46 -9.96 2.78 -13.63
CA ALA A 46 -11.32 3.25 -13.92
C ALA A 46 -11.50 4.78 -13.84
N THR A 47 -10.52 5.51 -13.29
CA THR A 47 -10.64 6.94 -12.97
C THR A 47 -9.62 7.80 -13.71
N HIS A 48 -8.42 7.91 -13.17
CA HIS A 48 -7.41 8.91 -13.53
C HIS A 48 -6.17 8.33 -14.21
N ALA A 49 -5.99 7.01 -14.16
CA ALA A 49 -4.84 6.32 -14.75
C ALA A 49 -5.27 5.21 -15.73
N PRO A 50 -6.12 5.50 -16.74
CA PRO A 50 -6.61 4.48 -17.68
C PRO A 50 -5.51 3.82 -18.53
N GLY A 51 -4.36 4.47 -18.69
CA GLY A 51 -3.20 3.95 -19.42
C GLY A 51 -2.20 3.18 -18.57
N LEU A 52 -2.47 2.93 -17.28
CA LEU A 52 -1.59 2.12 -16.44
C LEU A 52 -1.40 0.70 -16.99
N THR A 53 -0.25 0.10 -16.70
CA THR A 53 0.04 -1.32 -16.96
C THR A 53 0.10 -2.07 -15.64
N TYR A 54 -0.64 -3.16 -15.50
CA TYR A 54 -0.71 -3.95 -14.28
C TYR A 54 -0.07 -5.34 -14.44
N LEU A 55 0.94 -5.62 -13.61
CA LEU A 55 1.58 -6.93 -13.46
C LEU A 55 1.08 -7.62 -12.18
N ALA A 56 0.18 -8.60 -12.31
CA ALA A 56 -0.32 -9.34 -11.15
C ALA A 56 0.54 -10.59 -10.87
N CYS A 57 0.88 -10.87 -9.61
CA CYS A 57 1.77 -11.99 -9.27
C CYS A 57 1.19 -13.38 -9.56
N VAL A 58 -0.12 -13.50 -9.82
CA VAL A 58 -0.73 -14.74 -10.32
C VAL A 58 -0.25 -15.11 -11.73
N GLY A 59 0.38 -14.17 -12.42
CA GLY A 59 1.05 -14.37 -13.70
C GLY A 59 0.34 -13.73 -14.88
N SER A 60 -0.33 -12.58 -14.68
CA SER A 60 -1.08 -11.89 -15.73
C SER A 60 -0.57 -10.47 -15.99
N LEU A 61 -0.52 -10.11 -17.28
CA LEU A 61 -0.37 -8.76 -17.78
C LEU A 61 -1.74 -8.18 -18.11
N ASP A 62 -2.08 -7.05 -17.48
CA ASP A 62 -3.33 -6.31 -17.70
C ASP A 62 -4.59 -7.18 -17.67
N PRO A 63 -4.85 -7.95 -16.59
CA PRO A 63 -6.08 -8.71 -16.47
C PRO A 63 -7.31 -7.80 -16.37
N ASP A 64 -8.47 -8.36 -16.70
CA ASP A 64 -9.76 -7.75 -16.37
C ASP A 64 -9.94 -7.72 -14.85
N LEU A 65 -10.47 -6.61 -14.34
CA LEU A 65 -10.73 -6.41 -12.91
C LEU A 65 -12.18 -5.94 -12.71
N PRO A 66 -13.19 -6.81 -12.94
CA PRO A 66 -14.59 -6.41 -12.85
C PRO A 66 -15.06 -6.19 -11.42
N GLU A 67 -14.48 -6.93 -10.46
CA GLU A 67 -14.70 -6.74 -9.02
C GLU A 67 -13.50 -7.27 -8.21
N LEU A 68 -13.43 -6.91 -6.93
CA LEU A 68 -12.50 -7.45 -5.97
C LEU A 68 -12.96 -8.82 -5.47
N TYR A 69 -12.08 -9.81 -5.55
CA TYR A 69 -12.32 -11.17 -5.06
C TYR A 69 -11.82 -11.38 -3.62
N PRO A 70 -12.36 -12.36 -2.88
CA PRO A 70 -11.98 -12.61 -1.49
C PRO A 70 -10.50 -12.97 -1.27
N SER A 71 -9.87 -13.62 -2.25
CA SER A 71 -8.43 -13.91 -2.24
C SER A 71 -7.74 -12.95 -3.21
N SER A 72 -6.56 -12.42 -2.83
CA SER A 72 -5.73 -11.63 -3.75
C SER A 72 -5.02 -12.49 -4.81
N GLU A 73 -5.03 -13.81 -4.65
CA GLU A 73 -4.49 -14.78 -5.62
C GLU A 73 -5.60 -15.66 -6.21
N ASP A 74 -6.83 -15.16 -6.27
CA ASP A 74 -7.92 -15.83 -7.00
C ASP A 74 -7.56 -15.97 -8.49
N LEU A 75 -7.79 -17.15 -9.07
CA LEU A 75 -7.41 -17.45 -10.45
C LEU A 75 -8.17 -16.60 -11.47
N ARG A 76 -9.29 -15.98 -11.10
CA ARG A 76 -10.00 -15.03 -11.96
C ARG A 76 -9.17 -13.79 -12.29
N TYR A 77 -8.13 -13.47 -11.52
CA TYR A 77 -7.15 -12.46 -11.90
C TYR A 77 -6.26 -12.87 -13.10
N LEU A 78 -6.46 -14.04 -13.69
CA LEU A 78 -5.89 -14.44 -14.98
C LEU A 78 -6.80 -14.11 -16.18
N GLU A 79 -8.08 -13.82 -15.95
CA GLU A 79 -9.06 -13.57 -17.01
C GLU A 79 -8.78 -12.23 -17.71
N GLY A 80 -9.01 -12.16 -19.02
CA GLY A 80 -8.81 -10.95 -19.83
C GLY A 80 -7.36 -10.52 -20.08
N ARG A 81 -6.37 -11.21 -19.48
CA ARG A 81 -4.94 -10.85 -19.61
C ARG A 81 -4.47 -10.83 -21.06
N SER A 82 -3.58 -9.90 -21.38
CA SER A 82 -2.96 -9.80 -22.71
C SER A 82 -1.76 -10.74 -22.89
N ALA A 83 -1.11 -11.14 -21.79
CA ALA A 83 -0.01 -12.09 -21.77
C ALA A 83 0.18 -12.69 -20.35
N GLU A 84 1.00 -13.74 -20.27
CA GLU A 84 1.56 -14.23 -19.01
C GLU A 84 2.77 -13.40 -18.57
N VAL A 85 2.94 -13.27 -17.25
CA VAL A 85 4.13 -12.66 -16.63
C VAL A 85 4.70 -13.65 -15.63
N SER A 86 5.87 -14.23 -15.90
CA SER A 86 6.50 -15.10 -14.92
C SER A 86 7.05 -14.29 -13.74
N ILE A 87 7.31 -14.97 -12.62
CA ILE A 87 7.99 -14.35 -11.48
C ILE A 87 9.36 -13.80 -11.89
N ALA A 88 10.09 -14.49 -12.77
CA ALA A 88 11.37 -14.01 -13.28
C ALA A 88 11.21 -12.72 -14.08
N ASP A 89 10.21 -12.66 -14.96
CA ASP A 89 9.90 -11.44 -15.74
C ASP A 89 9.63 -10.25 -14.82
N LEU A 90 8.82 -10.43 -13.76
CA LEU A 90 8.53 -9.37 -12.79
C LEU A 90 9.81 -8.81 -12.16
N PHE A 91 10.73 -9.67 -11.71
CA PHE A 91 12.01 -9.24 -11.15
C PHE A 91 12.91 -8.56 -12.18
N ASP A 92 12.94 -9.06 -13.41
CA ASP A 92 13.74 -8.47 -14.49
C ASP A 92 13.19 -7.10 -14.92
N HIS A 93 11.88 -6.94 -14.99
CA HIS A 93 11.22 -5.65 -15.22
C HIS A 93 11.57 -4.65 -14.11
N ALA A 94 11.45 -5.06 -12.84
CA ALA A 94 11.83 -4.21 -11.71
C ALA A 94 13.32 -3.84 -11.77
N ARG A 95 14.21 -4.82 -12.01
CA ARG A 95 15.66 -4.59 -12.09
C ARG A 95 16.05 -3.59 -13.18
N ARG A 96 15.32 -3.60 -14.29
CA ARG A 96 15.51 -2.70 -15.43
C ARG A 96 14.84 -1.35 -15.25
N GLY A 97 14.29 -1.05 -14.06
CA GLY A 97 13.64 0.21 -13.74
C GLY A 97 12.31 0.40 -14.47
N ARG A 98 11.64 -0.68 -14.86
CA ARG A 98 10.37 -0.61 -15.59
C ARG A 98 9.14 -0.60 -14.69
N VAL A 99 9.26 -1.05 -13.44
CA VAL A 99 8.13 -1.06 -12.48
C VAL A 99 8.17 0.23 -11.66
N ASP A 100 7.10 1.02 -11.78
CA ASP A 100 6.96 2.32 -11.15
C ASP A 100 6.47 2.18 -9.71
N THR A 101 5.33 1.51 -9.48
CA THR A 101 4.69 1.47 -8.16
C THR A 101 4.44 0.04 -7.68
N VAL A 102 4.79 -0.23 -6.41
CA VAL A 102 4.42 -1.46 -5.67
C VAL A 102 4.16 -1.09 -4.22
N PHE A 103 3.12 -1.67 -3.64
CA PHE A 103 2.76 -1.49 -2.24
C PHE A 103 3.23 -2.69 -1.42
N PHE A 104 3.78 -2.44 -0.22
CA PHE A 104 4.36 -3.46 0.64
C PHE A 104 3.74 -3.41 2.03
N GLY A 105 3.09 -4.51 2.42
CA GLY A 105 2.70 -4.74 3.81
C GLY A 105 3.87 -5.16 4.69
N ALA A 106 3.72 -5.03 6.01
CA ALA A 106 4.70 -5.52 6.98
C ALA A 106 4.06 -5.81 8.34
N ALA A 107 4.68 -6.72 9.10
CA ALA A 107 4.31 -6.94 10.49
C ALA A 107 4.88 -5.84 11.42
N GLU A 108 6.08 -5.34 11.12
CA GLU A 108 6.69 -4.19 11.79
C GLU A 108 7.33 -3.24 10.77
N VAL A 109 7.32 -1.94 11.07
CA VAL A 109 8.00 -0.86 10.33
C VAL A 109 8.68 0.06 11.33
N ASP A 110 9.94 0.43 11.07
CA ASP A 110 10.73 1.34 11.91
C ASP A 110 10.88 2.75 11.28
N PRO A 111 11.34 3.78 12.01
CA PRO A 111 11.45 5.14 11.48
C PRO A 111 12.49 5.30 10.36
N ALA A 112 13.37 4.31 10.18
CA ALA A 112 14.29 4.24 9.05
C ALA A 112 13.66 3.57 7.80
N GLY A 113 12.39 3.17 7.86
CA GLY A 113 11.66 2.54 6.77
C GLY A 113 12.05 1.08 6.53
N ARG A 114 12.72 0.43 7.50
CA ARG A 114 12.96 -1.02 7.48
C ARG A 114 11.68 -1.74 7.86
N THR A 115 11.49 -2.95 7.34
CA THR A 115 10.30 -3.75 7.64
C THR A 115 10.65 -5.14 8.15
N ASN A 116 9.80 -5.65 9.04
CA ASN A 116 9.80 -7.06 9.44
C ASN A 116 8.61 -7.77 8.80
N MET A 117 8.91 -8.81 8.02
CA MET A 117 7.92 -9.72 7.44
C MET A 117 8.25 -11.17 7.82
N THR A 118 9.24 -11.39 8.68
CA THR A 118 9.84 -12.72 8.91
C THR A 118 9.44 -13.32 10.24
N ALA A 119 9.77 -12.68 11.36
CA ALA A 119 9.55 -13.23 12.70
C ALA A 119 9.71 -12.18 13.82
N SER A 120 9.02 -12.39 14.93
CA SER A 120 9.38 -11.78 16.23
C SER A 120 10.44 -12.61 16.96
N GLY A 121 11.17 -12.02 17.91
CA GLY A 121 12.36 -12.61 18.52
C GLY A 121 13.60 -12.27 17.69
N SER A 122 14.32 -13.28 17.22
CA SER A 122 15.40 -13.13 16.24
C SER A 122 15.18 -14.05 15.04
N LEU A 123 16.01 -13.91 14.01
CA LEU A 123 15.96 -14.78 12.84
C LEU A 123 16.37 -16.22 13.18
N GLU A 124 17.34 -16.39 14.08
CA GLU A 124 17.89 -17.68 14.52
C GLU A 124 16.97 -18.39 15.53
N LYS A 125 16.24 -17.61 16.35
CA LYS A 125 15.33 -18.12 17.39
C LYS A 125 13.99 -17.38 17.32
N PRO A 126 13.13 -17.68 16.33
CA PRO A 126 11.86 -16.99 16.16
C PRO A 126 10.90 -17.35 17.31
N ARG A 127 10.32 -16.33 17.95
CA ARG A 127 9.24 -16.51 18.92
C ARG A 127 7.90 -16.73 18.22
N ALA A 128 7.68 -16.01 17.12
CA ALA A 128 6.52 -16.19 16.25
C ALA A 128 6.95 -15.96 14.81
N LYS A 129 6.51 -16.83 13.89
CA LYS A 129 6.81 -16.75 12.46
C LYS A 129 5.73 -15.92 11.75
N PHE A 130 6.13 -14.87 11.06
CA PHE A 130 5.25 -14.08 10.19
C PHE A 130 5.17 -14.71 8.78
N PRO A 131 4.21 -14.30 7.92
CA PRO A 131 3.99 -14.94 6.62
C PRO A 131 5.22 -15.07 5.72
N GLY A 132 6.14 -14.11 5.75
CA GLY A 132 7.41 -14.17 5.02
C GLY A 132 7.68 -12.98 4.09
N VAL A 133 8.86 -12.99 3.48
CA VAL A 133 9.38 -11.87 2.66
C VAL A 133 8.82 -11.85 1.24
N ALA A 134 8.40 -12.99 0.69
CA ALA A 134 8.14 -13.14 -0.74
C ALA A 134 9.27 -12.52 -1.59
N GLY A 135 8.94 -11.63 -2.53
CA GLY A 135 9.92 -10.86 -3.31
C GLY A 135 10.29 -9.48 -2.74
N ALA A 136 9.76 -9.11 -1.57
CA ALA A 136 9.72 -7.72 -1.12
C ALA A 136 11.11 -7.10 -0.90
N ALA A 137 12.08 -7.85 -0.36
CA ALA A 137 13.42 -7.33 -0.10
C ALA A 137 14.12 -6.84 -1.38
N THR A 138 13.90 -7.52 -2.50
CA THR A 138 14.45 -7.15 -3.81
C THR A 138 13.62 -6.07 -4.48
N LEU A 139 12.30 -6.25 -4.57
CA LEU A 139 11.41 -5.29 -5.23
C LEU A 139 11.44 -3.92 -4.55
N ARG A 140 11.52 -3.86 -3.22
CA ARG A 140 11.64 -2.62 -2.45
C ARG A 140 12.83 -1.76 -2.90
N GLN A 141 13.92 -2.37 -3.35
CA GLN A 141 15.12 -1.67 -3.80
C GLN A 141 15.06 -1.29 -5.29
N TRP A 142 14.29 -2.00 -6.12
CA TRP A 142 14.33 -1.84 -7.57
C TRP A 142 13.13 -1.09 -8.17
N VAL A 143 11.97 -1.14 -7.51
CA VAL A 143 10.77 -0.37 -7.90
C VAL A 143 11.06 1.12 -7.73
N LYS A 144 10.61 1.97 -8.65
CA LYS A 144 10.90 3.42 -8.58
C LYS A 144 10.24 4.10 -7.38
N ASN A 145 8.98 3.79 -7.12
CA ASN A 145 8.14 4.38 -6.07
C ASN A 145 7.54 3.27 -5.18
N PRO A 146 8.33 2.67 -4.28
CA PRO A 146 7.78 1.72 -3.31
C PRO A 146 6.96 2.46 -2.25
N VAL A 147 5.78 1.94 -1.90
CA VAL A 147 4.91 2.48 -0.85
C VAL A 147 4.71 1.43 0.23
N LEU A 148 4.94 1.77 1.50
CA LEU A 148 4.59 0.90 2.61
C LEU A 148 3.12 1.09 2.98
N LEU A 149 2.44 0.00 3.32
CA LEU A 149 1.04 0.00 3.74
C LEU A 149 0.89 -0.72 5.08
N VAL A 150 0.37 -0.01 6.09
CA VAL A 150 -0.02 -0.58 7.38
C VAL A 150 -1.51 -0.35 7.57
N PRO A 151 -2.39 -1.31 7.22
CA PRO A 151 -3.82 -1.07 7.15
C PRO A 151 -4.49 -0.78 8.50
N ARG A 152 -3.81 -1.07 9.62
CA ARG A 152 -4.18 -0.62 10.96
C ARG A 152 -2.93 -0.38 11.80
N GLN A 153 -2.57 0.86 12.05
CA GLN A 153 -1.36 1.17 12.82
C GLN A 153 -1.56 1.02 14.33
N SER A 154 -0.50 0.59 15.00
CA SER A 154 -0.37 0.54 16.45
C SER A 154 1.11 0.56 16.84
N ARG A 155 1.40 0.74 18.14
CA ARG A 155 2.77 0.59 18.66
C ARG A 155 3.37 -0.81 18.49
N ARG A 156 2.56 -1.80 18.09
CA ARG A 156 3.03 -3.17 17.81
C ARG A 156 3.61 -3.34 16.41
N ASN A 157 3.18 -2.52 15.44
CA ASN A 157 3.61 -2.63 14.05
C ASN A 157 4.33 -1.37 13.53
N LEU A 158 4.18 -0.22 14.19
CA LEU A 158 5.07 0.92 14.04
C LEU A 158 5.97 0.99 15.27
N VAL A 159 7.23 0.58 15.13
CA VAL A 159 8.12 0.26 16.27
C VAL A 159 9.42 1.08 16.23
N PRO A 160 10.07 1.37 17.37
CA PRO A 160 11.38 2.04 17.36
C PRO A 160 12.43 1.34 16.50
N GLN A 161 12.41 0.01 16.50
CA GLN A 161 13.33 -0.84 15.75
C GLN A 161 12.64 -2.16 15.43
N VAL A 162 12.74 -2.59 14.17
CA VAL A 162 12.26 -3.92 13.76
C VAL A 162 13.08 -5.03 14.39
N GLN A 163 12.44 -6.12 14.78
CA GLN A 163 13.13 -7.28 15.36
C GLN A 163 13.97 -8.04 14.32
N VAL A 164 13.46 -8.12 13.09
CA VAL A 164 14.19 -8.64 11.92
C VAL A 164 14.03 -7.64 10.78
N ALA A 165 15.15 -7.12 10.27
CA ALA A 165 15.16 -6.20 9.13
C ALA A 165 15.03 -6.97 7.81
N THR A 166 13.85 -7.56 7.58
CA THR A 166 13.51 -8.33 6.38
C THR A 166 13.70 -7.51 5.10
N THR A 167 13.25 -6.26 5.10
CA THR A 167 13.54 -5.32 4.01
C THR A 167 14.17 -4.04 4.56
N ARG A 168 15.06 -3.44 3.75
CA ARG A 168 15.65 -2.12 3.98
C ARG A 168 16.07 -1.53 2.65
N ASP A 169 16.01 -0.22 2.53
CA ASP A 169 16.59 0.51 1.41
C ASP A 169 17.19 1.82 1.95
N PRO A 170 18.47 1.81 2.36
CA PRO A 170 19.10 2.99 2.95
C PRO A 170 19.42 4.08 1.93
N SER A 171 19.21 3.83 0.63
CA SER A 171 19.59 4.76 -0.43
C SER A 171 18.60 5.92 -0.61
N ARG A 172 17.37 5.78 -0.12
CA ARG A 172 16.29 6.75 -0.31
C ARG A 172 15.20 6.63 0.76
N PRO A 173 14.46 7.71 1.05
CA PRO A 173 13.28 7.64 1.92
C PRO A 173 12.15 6.84 1.28
N VAL A 174 11.15 6.47 2.09
CA VAL A 174 9.95 5.76 1.66
C VAL A 174 8.68 6.37 2.24
N ARG A 175 7.57 6.31 1.51
CA ARG A 175 6.26 6.67 2.05
C ARG A 175 5.63 5.48 2.77
N LEU A 176 4.97 5.76 3.89
CA LEU A 176 4.12 4.81 4.60
C LEU A 176 2.71 5.38 4.69
N ILE A 177 1.72 4.64 4.19
CA ILE A 177 0.30 4.97 4.35
C ILE A 177 -0.30 4.02 5.40
N SER A 178 -1.05 4.58 6.35
CA SER A 178 -1.81 3.84 7.36
C SER A 178 -3.30 4.13 7.28
N ASP A 179 -4.08 3.60 8.23
CA ASP A 179 -5.48 3.99 8.47
C ASP A 179 -5.65 5.39 9.08
N LEU A 180 -4.56 6.07 9.44
CA LEU A 180 -4.61 7.38 10.13
C LEU A 180 -3.89 8.50 9.37
N GLY A 181 -2.95 8.18 8.48
CA GLY A 181 -2.20 9.20 7.77
C GLY A 181 -1.08 8.66 6.89
N THR A 182 -0.20 9.57 6.48
CA THR A 182 0.94 9.26 5.62
C THR A 182 2.22 9.78 6.26
N PHE A 183 3.25 8.95 6.29
CA PHE A 183 4.58 9.29 6.78
C PHE A 183 5.61 9.23 5.64
N GLU A 184 6.70 9.96 5.81
CA GLU A 184 7.98 9.74 5.15
C GLU A 184 8.93 9.12 6.18
N LEU A 185 9.61 8.03 5.82
CA LEU A 185 10.54 7.30 6.69
C LEU A 185 11.92 7.22 6.01
N GLY A 186 12.98 7.10 6.82
CA GLY A 186 14.35 6.97 6.30
C GLY A 186 14.93 8.23 5.65
N GLY A 187 14.26 9.39 5.80
CA GLY A 187 14.79 10.67 5.37
C GLY A 187 15.90 11.20 6.30
N PRO A 188 16.67 12.23 5.89
CA PRO A 188 17.74 12.82 6.70
C PRO A 188 17.24 13.42 8.03
N ARG A 189 15.94 13.69 8.13
CA ARG A 189 15.27 14.19 9.35
C ARG A 189 14.56 13.10 10.15
N GLY A 190 14.80 11.82 9.85
CA GLY A 190 14.09 10.69 10.45
C GLY A 190 12.66 10.55 9.91
N ALA A 191 11.78 9.96 10.72
CA ALA A 191 10.36 9.82 10.38
C ALA A 191 9.62 11.16 10.47
N ARG A 192 8.74 11.43 9.50
CA ARG A 192 7.95 12.67 9.44
C ARG A 192 6.52 12.37 9.00
N LEU A 193 5.55 12.93 9.71
CA LEU A 193 4.15 12.89 9.29
C LEU A 193 3.94 13.88 8.13
N LEU A 194 3.45 13.39 7.00
CA LEU A 194 3.20 14.18 5.79
C LEU A 194 1.75 14.65 5.69
N SER A 195 0.80 13.85 6.17
CA SER A 195 -0.62 14.20 6.22
C SER A 195 -1.37 13.33 7.21
N ARG A 196 -2.47 13.82 7.76
CA ARG A 196 -3.43 13.02 8.53
C ARG A 196 -4.72 12.82 7.74
N HIS A 197 -5.41 11.70 7.97
CA HIS A 197 -6.74 11.51 7.41
C HIS A 197 -7.76 12.40 8.16
N PRO A 198 -8.90 12.76 7.53
CA PRO A 198 -9.88 13.68 8.13
C PRO A 198 -10.34 13.28 9.54
N TRP A 199 -10.50 11.97 9.78
CA TRP A 199 -10.93 11.41 11.07
C TRP A 199 -9.82 11.25 12.11
N ALA A 200 -8.56 11.43 11.73
CA ALA A 200 -7.42 11.20 12.62
C ALA A 200 -6.90 12.52 13.21
N SER A 201 -6.61 12.53 14.51
CA SER A 201 -5.90 13.62 15.20
C SER A 201 -4.40 13.31 15.31
N VAL A 202 -3.57 14.34 15.46
CA VAL A 202 -2.12 14.17 15.68
C VAL A 202 -1.84 13.38 16.96
N ASP A 203 -2.59 13.66 18.03
CA ASP A 203 -2.47 12.94 19.30
C ASP A 203 -2.79 11.45 19.12
N GLY A 204 -3.89 11.12 18.42
CA GLY A 204 -4.27 9.73 18.15
C GLY A 204 -3.24 8.99 17.29
N ILE A 205 -2.60 9.68 16.34
CA ILE A 205 -1.48 9.12 15.57
C ILE A 205 -0.26 8.88 16.47
N THR A 206 0.03 9.80 17.38
CA THR A 206 1.17 9.74 18.31
C THR A 206 1.02 8.60 19.32
N GLU A 207 -0.18 8.43 19.87
CA GLU A 207 -0.51 7.33 20.78
C GLU A 207 -0.33 5.96 20.11
N ARG A 208 -0.62 5.86 18.81
CA ARG A 208 -0.58 4.62 18.03
C ARG A 208 0.70 4.43 17.20
N THR A 209 1.71 5.26 17.40
CA THR A 209 3.03 5.12 16.75
C THR A 209 4.09 4.86 17.81
N GLY A 210 4.88 3.80 17.64
CA GLY A 210 5.89 3.41 18.62
C GLY A 210 7.22 4.14 18.49
N PHE A 211 7.43 4.91 17.43
CA PHE A 211 8.62 5.74 17.20
C PHE A 211 8.27 7.23 17.19
N GLU A 212 9.27 8.09 17.45
CA GLU A 212 9.12 9.53 17.30
C GLU A 212 9.10 9.94 15.83
N PHE A 213 8.34 10.99 15.52
CA PHE A 213 8.26 11.56 14.19
C PHE A 213 8.04 13.07 14.27
N ALA A 214 8.57 13.79 13.29
CA ALA A 214 8.34 15.22 13.15
C ALA A 214 6.95 15.50 12.57
N VAL A 215 6.31 16.58 13.02
CA VAL A 215 5.06 17.10 12.46
C VAL A 215 5.34 18.50 11.87
N PRO A 216 5.00 18.76 10.60
CA PRO A 216 5.16 20.08 10.00
C PRO A 216 4.17 21.09 10.60
N ASP A 217 4.55 22.37 10.65
CA ASP A 217 3.71 23.47 11.18
C ASP A 217 2.34 23.52 10.51
N ALA A 218 2.31 23.36 9.18
CA ALA A 218 1.11 23.21 8.39
C ALA A 218 0.97 21.76 7.97
N LEU A 219 0.28 20.95 8.78
CA LEU A 219 -0.01 19.54 8.48
C LEU A 219 -1.24 19.40 7.56
N PRO A 220 -1.07 18.92 6.31
CA PRO A 220 -2.17 18.66 5.40
C PRO A 220 -3.14 17.59 5.91
N VAL A 221 -4.40 17.74 5.51
CA VAL A 221 -5.43 16.71 5.66
C VAL A 221 -5.61 16.00 4.31
N THR A 222 -5.71 14.67 4.33
CA THR A 222 -5.94 13.88 3.11
C THR A 222 -7.24 14.30 2.43
N SER A 223 -7.15 14.64 1.14
CA SER A 223 -8.32 14.98 0.32
C SER A 223 -9.27 13.80 0.18
N LEU A 224 -10.56 14.07 0.33
CA LEU A 224 -11.63 13.11 0.06
C LEU A 224 -11.70 12.78 -1.44
N PRO A 225 -12.11 11.55 -1.81
CA PRO A 225 -12.36 11.18 -3.20
C PRO A 225 -13.51 11.99 -3.80
N ASP A 226 -13.45 12.23 -5.11
CA ASP A 226 -14.60 12.75 -5.86
C ASP A 226 -15.68 11.68 -6.04
N ALA A 227 -16.89 12.11 -6.46
CA ALA A 227 -18.03 11.22 -6.62
C ALA A 227 -17.79 10.10 -7.66
N ARG A 228 -17.01 10.37 -8.72
CA ARG A 228 -16.66 9.38 -9.74
C ARG A 228 -15.81 8.27 -9.13
N THR A 229 -14.84 8.63 -8.30
CA THR A 229 -13.95 7.71 -7.62
C THR A 229 -14.69 6.88 -6.58
N VAL A 230 -15.55 7.51 -5.77
CA VAL A 230 -16.44 6.80 -4.83
C VAL A 230 -17.32 5.78 -5.57
N SER A 231 -17.93 6.18 -6.68
CA SER A 231 -18.75 5.28 -7.50
C SER A 231 -17.93 4.11 -8.05
N ALA A 232 -16.70 4.35 -8.52
CA ALA A 232 -15.82 3.29 -9.01
C ALA A 232 -15.43 2.31 -7.89
N ILE A 233 -15.08 2.79 -6.70
CA ILE A 233 -14.76 1.94 -5.54
C ILE A 233 -15.93 1.02 -5.21
N ARG A 234 -17.16 1.57 -5.13
CA ARG A 234 -18.36 0.80 -4.78
C ARG A 234 -18.75 -0.23 -5.85
N ALA A 235 -18.53 0.11 -7.13
CA ALA A 235 -18.79 -0.82 -8.23
C ALA A 235 -17.77 -1.96 -8.27
N LEU A 236 -16.49 -1.67 -7.98
CA LEU A 236 -15.40 -2.64 -7.99
C LEU A 236 -15.31 -3.46 -6.71
N ASP A 237 -15.91 -3.02 -5.60
CA ASP A 237 -16.00 -3.78 -4.35
C ASP A 237 -17.45 -3.75 -3.82
N PRO A 238 -18.40 -4.42 -4.50
CA PRO A 238 -19.81 -4.40 -4.15
C PRO A 238 -20.10 -5.10 -2.81
N ARG A 239 -19.16 -5.92 -2.32
CA ARG A 239 -19.24 -6.63 -1.04
C ARG A 239 -18.61 -5.86 0.13
N ASN A 240 -18.05 -4.68 -0.12
CA ASN A 240 -17.37 -3.85 0.87
C ASN A 240 -16.26 -4.61 1.63
N LEU A 241 -15.50 -5.47 0.94
CA LEU A 241 -14.34 -6.15 1.53
C LEU A 241 -13.34 -5.13 2.09
N ARG A 242 -13.24 -3.94 1.49
CA ARG A 242 -12.39 -2.84 1.95
C ARG A 242 -12.59 -2.45 3.41
N ASP A 243 -13.81 -2.56 3.95
CA ASP A 243 -14.11 -2.14 5.32
C ASP A 243 -13.48 -3.08 6.35
N ALA A 244 -13.31 -4.36 5.99
CA ALA A 244 -12.59 -5.34 6.81
C ALA A 244 -11.07 -5.31 6.57
N LEU A 245 -10.58 -4.52 5.61
CA LEU A 245 -9.16 -4.44 5.28
C LEU A 245 -8.52 -3.13 5.78
N VAL A 246 -9.30 -2.08 6.05
CA VAL A 246 -8.82 -0.79 6.56
C VAL A 246 -9.31 -0.58 8.00
N GLY A 247 -8.36 -0.47 8.95
CA GLY A 247 -8.63 -0.12 10.35
C GLY A 247 -9.27 -1.22 11.21
N SER A 248 -9.45 -2.43 10.67
CA SER A 248 -10.12 -3.57 11.30
C SER A 248 -9.32 -4.33 12.35
#